data_AF-A0A0F9EFF1-F1
#
_entry.id   AF-A0A0F9EFF1-F1
#
_cell.length_a   1.000
_cell.length_b   1.000
_cell.length_c   1.000
_cell.angle_alpha   90.00
_cell.angle_beta   90.00
_cell.angle_gamma   90.00
#
_symmetry.space_group_name_H-M   'P 1'
#
loop_
_entity.id
_entity.type
_entity.pdbx_description
1 polymer ?
#
loop_
_entity_poly.entity_id
_entity_poly.type
_entity_poly.pdbx_seq_one_letter_code
_entity_poly.pdbx_strand_id
1 'polypeptide(L)'
;MPKLVCVNCEVELKPSINGVKVIEHASFGPYKIWEADEWKCPNCGVTIIAGFAQLPITEHYQAGFTKVLEEISGRGEVRNDYERPREVRIETPNGNTREQDS
;
A
#
# COMPACT_ATOMS: atom_id res chain seq x y z
N MET A 1 1.56 15.29 -13.67
CA MET A 1 1.95 14.42 -12.54
C MET A 1 2.34 15.34 -11.38
N PRO A 2 1.72 15.22 -10.20
CA PRO A 2 2.08 16.03 -9.04
C PRO A 2 3.54 15.79 -8.62
N LYS A 3 4.21 16.82 -8.10
CA LYS A 3 5.56 16.69 -7.53
C LYS A 3 5.48 16.17 -6.10
N LEU A 4 6.21 15.11 -5.78
CA LEU A 4 6.21 14.47 -4.46
C LEU A 4 7.41 14.99 -3.64
N VAL A 5 7.13 15.68 -2.54
CA VAL A 5 8.14 16.27 -1.66
C VAL A 5 7.94 15.77 -0.23
N CYS A 6 9.04 15.39 0.42
CA CYS A 6 9.04 14.98 1.82
C CYS A 6 8.94 16.22 2.69
N VAL A 7 7.86 16.34 3.46
CA VAL A 7 7.62 17.51 4.33
C VAL A 7 8.73 17.66 5.39
N ASN A 8 9.24 16.56 5.92
CA ASN A 8 10.23 16.58 7.01
C ASN A 8 11.65 16.95 6.54
N CYS A 9 11.99 16.64 5.29
CA CYS A 9 13.35 16.81 4.77
C CYS A 9 13.45 17.87 3.66
N GLU A 10 12.30 18.39 3.20
CA GLU A 10 12.21 19.41 2.15
C GLU A 10 12.89 18.99 0.83
N VAL A 11 12.93 17.69 0.56
CA VAL A 11 13.52 17.10 -0.65
C VAL A 11 12.50 16.28 -1.42
N GLU A 12 12.68 16.24 -2.74
CA GLU A 12 11.86 15.43 -3.64
C GLU A 12 12.07 13.93 -3.40
N LEU A 13 10.97 13.17 -3.32
CA LEU A 13 11.04 11.72 -3.25
C LEU A 13 11.51 11.16 -4.60
N LYS A 14 12.19 10.02 -4.57
CA LYS A 14 12.66 9.31 -5.77
C LYS A 14 11.97 7.96 -5.89
N PRO A 15 11.69 7.47 -7.11
CA PRO A 15 11.15 6.13 -7.30
C PRO A 15 12.17 5.11 -6.77
N SER A 16 11.68 4.19 -5.95
CA SER A 16 12.47 3.11 -5.34
C SER A 16 12.13 1.77 -5.98
N ILE A 17 10.86 1.51 -6.25
CA ILE A 17 10.38 0.31 -6.96
C ILE A 17 9.28 0.77 -7.93
N ASN A 18 9.39 0.35 -9.19
CA ASN A 18 8.36 0.64 -10.19
C ASN A 18 7.43 -0.56 -10.39
N GLY A 19 6.14 -0.32 -10.65
CA GLY A 19 5.19 -1.37 -11.00
C GLY A 19 4.72 -2.25 -9.84
N VAL A 20 4.76 -1.75 -8.60
CA VAL A 20 4.24 -2.46 -7.43
C VAL A 20 2.75 -2.72 -7.58
N LYS A 21 2.30 -3.86 -7.02
CA LYS A 21 0.88 -4.23 -7.03
C LYS A 21 0.23 -3.76 -5.74
N VAL A 22 -0.85 -2.98 -5.86
CA VAL A 22 -1.56 -2.42 -4.71
C VAL A 22 -2.95 -3.04 -4.64
N ILE A 23 -3.26 -3.67 -3.53
CA ILE A 23 -4.60 -4.18 -3.24
C ILE A 23 -5.35 -3.08 -2.49
N GLU A 24 -6.36 -2.51 -3.13
CA GLU A 24 -7.30 -1.59 -2.49
C GLU A 24 -8.38 -2.41 -1.77
N HIS A 25 -8.60 -2.13 -0.50
CA HIS A 25 -9.58 -2.80 0.34
C HIS A 25 -10.75 -1.88 0.66
N ALA A 26 -11.96 -2.43 0.59
CA ALA A 26 -13.18 -1.85 1.12
C ALA A 26 -13.60 -2.59 2.40
N SER A 27 -14.71 -2.17 3.02
CA SER A 27 -15.28 -2.83 4.21
C SER A 27 -15.56 -4.33 4.03
N PHE A 28 -15.80 -4.80 2.79
CA PHE A 28 -16.04 -6.20 2.46
C PHE A 28 -14.79 -6.96 1.99
N GLY A 29 -13.61 -6.34 2.02
CA GLY A 29 -12.32 -6.95 1.63
C GLY A 29 -11.72 -6.38 0.35
N PRO A 30 -10.83 -7.13 -0.33
CA PRO A 30 -10.17 -6.70 -1.55
C PRO A 30 -11.17 -6.30 -2.63
N TYR A 31 -11.04 -5.07 -3.14
CA TYR A 31 -11.98 -4.46 -4.07
C TYR A 31 -11.36 -4.24 -5.46
N LYS A 32 -10.12 -3.75 -5.52
CA LYS A 32 -9.39 -3.47 -6.76
C LYS A 32 -7.91 -3.82 -6.61
N ILE A 33 -7.29 -4.15 -7.74
CA ILE A 33 -5.85 -4.34 -7.83
C ILE A 33 -5.29 -3.31 -8.79
N TRP A 34 -4.34 -2.52 -8.32
CA TRP A 34 -3.69 -1.45 -9.08
C TRP A 34 -2.23 -1.76 -9.37
N GLU A 35 -1.71 -1.06 -10.40
CA GLU A 35 -0.28 -0.86 -10.59
C GLU A 35 0.08 0.57 -10.18
N ALA A 36 1.15 0.71 -9.42
CA ALA A 36 1.68 2.00 -8.96
C ALA A 36 3.20 1.89 -8.77
N ASP A 37 3.82 2.95 -8.27
CA ASP A 37 5.24 2.98 -7.93
C ASP A 37 5.43 3.28 -6.44
N GLU A 38 6.48 2.70 -5.87
CA GLU A 38 6.97 3.03 -4.54
C GLU A 38 7.98 4.18 -4.63
N TRP A 39 7.74 5.24 -3.86
CA TRP A 39 8.57 6.42 -3.79
C TRP A 39 9.19 6.55 -2.40
N LYS A 40 10.48 6.88 -2.35
CA LYS A 40 11.25 6.96 -1.11
C LYS A 40 11.97 8.30 -0.98
N CYS A 41 11.94 8.88 0.22
CA CYS A 41 12.78 10.03 0.54
C CYS A 41 14.24 9.59 0.68
N PRO A 42 15.20 10.21 -0.03
CA PRO A 42 16.60 9.84 0.06
C PRO A 42 17.25 10.16 1.42
N ASN A 43 16.65 11.06 2.21
CA ASN A 43 17.22 11.50 3.49
C ASN A 43 16.68 10.68 4.68
N CYS A 44 15.37 10.74 4.94
CA CYS A 44 14.77 10.06 6.11
C CYS A 44 14.23 8.65 5.80
N GLY A 45 14.20 8.25 4.53
CA GLY A 45 13.75 6.92 4.13
C GLY A 45 12.23 6.69 4.19
N VAL A 46 11.41 7.72 4.48
CA VAL A 46 9.94 7.58 4.40
C VAL A 46 9.54 7.12 3.00
N THR A 47 8.60 6.19 2.96
CA THR A 47 8.13 5.55 1.74
C THR A 47 6.64 5.80 1.55
N ILE A 48 6.21 6.08 0.32
CA ILE A 48 4.81 6.22 -0.07
C ILE A 48 4.55 5.46 -1.36
N ILE A 49 3.28 5.19 -1.65
CA ILE A 49 2.82 4.66 -2.94
C ILE A 49 2.16 5.79 -3.72
N ALA A 50 2.58 6.00 -4.96
CA ALA A 50 2.04 7.04 -5.83
C ALA A 50 2.17 6.63 -7.31
N GLY A 51 1.64 7.44 -8.22
CA GLY A 51 1.71 7.15 -9.65
C GLY A 51 0.81 5.98 -10.07
N PHE A 52 -0.34 5.82 -9.41
CA PHE A 52 -1.34 4.82 -9.78
C PHE A 52 -1.70 4.92 -11.27
N ALA A 53 -1.78 3.77 -11.93
CA ALA A 53 -2.22 3.67 -13.31
C ALA A 53 -3.64 4.26 -13.49
N GLN A 54 -3.97 4.64 -14.73
CA GLN A 54 -5.27 5.26 -15.04
C GLN A 54 -6.46 4.33 -14.73
N LEU A 55 -6.26 3.02 -14.84
CA LEU A 55 -7.26 1.98 -14.58
C LEU A 55 -6.66 0.88 -13.70
N PRO A 56 -7.48 0.23 -12.85
CA PRO A 56 -7.03 -0.94 -12.12
C PRO A 56 -6.73 -2.08 -13.10
N ILE A 57 -5.85 -3.00 -12.70
CA ILE A 57 -5.58 -4.25 -13.40
C ILE A 57 -6.85 -5.09 -13.45
N THR A 58 -7.56 -5.17 -12.32
CA THR A 58 -8.83 -5.89 -12.22
C THR A 58 -9.66 -5.39 -11.02
N GLU A 59 -10.97 -5.60 -11.09
CA GLU A 59 -11.94 -5.25 -10.06
C GLU A 59 -12.67 -6.49 -9.56
N HIS A 60 -13.13 -6.49 -8.31
CA HIS A 60 -13.72 -7.64 -7.63
C HIS A 60 -14.89 -8.33 -8.38
N TYR A 61 -15.64 -7.60 -9.21
CA TYR A 61 -16.77 -8.14 -9.98
C TYR A 61 -16.34 -8.86 -11.28
N GLN A 62 -15.08 -8.74 -11.68
CA GLN A 62 -14.56 -9.38 -12.88
C GLN A 62 -14.16 -10.82 -12.60
N ALA A 63 -14.46 -11.74 -13.53
CA ALA A 63 -14.22 -13.17 -13.35
C ALA A 63 -12.75 -13.55 -13.07
N GLY A 64 -11.79 -12.71 -13.46
CA GLY A 64 -10.35 -12.95 -13.25
C GLY A 64 -9.81 -12.48 -11.90
N PHE A 65 -10.60 -11.77 -11.08
CA PHE A 65 -10.12 -11.07 -9.90
C PHE A 65 -9.42 -11.99 -8.89
N THR A 66 -10.09 -13.06 -8.47
CA THR A 66 -9.58 -14.00 -7.46
C THR A 66 -8.26 -14.63 -7.89
N LYS A 67 -8.15 -15.01 -9.17
CA LYS A 67 -6.93 -15.58 -9.72
C LYS A 67 -5.76 -14.59 -9.66
N VAL A 68 -5.98 -13.35 -10.09
CA VAL A 68 -4.94 -12.30 -10.04
C VAL A 68 -4.54 -12.02 -8.59
N LEU A 69 -5.51 -11.97 -7.66
CA LEU A 69 -5.27 -11.76 -6.24
C LEU A 69 -4.37 -12.84 -5.65
N GLU A 70 -4.64 -14.12 -5.94
CA GLU A 70 -3.82 -15.26 -5.51
C GLU A 70 -2.40 -15.20 -6.09
N GLU A 71 -2.28 -14.91 -7.39
CA GLU A 71 -1.01 -14.82 -8.10
C GLU A 71 -0.09 -13.73 -7.53
N ILE A 72 -0.64 -12.57 -7.16
CA ILE A 72 0.14 -11.48 -6.58
C ILE A 72 0.42 -11.69 -5.09
N SER A 73 -0.51 -12.27 -4.32
CA SER A 73 -0.35 -12.45 -2.87
C SER A 73 0.83 -13.36 -2.51
N GLY A 74 1.25 -14.23 -3.42
CA GLY A 74 2.46 -15.05 -3.28
C GLY A 74 3.77 -14.33 -3.61
N ARG A 75 3.74 -13.06 -4.06
CA ARG A 75 4.93 -12.29 -4.46
C ARG A 75 5.24 -11.21 -3.42
N GLY A 76 6.53 -10.98 -3.13
CA GLY A 76 6.99 -10.05 -2.09
C GLY A 76 6.77 -8.54 -2.34
N GLU A 77 6.16 -8.17 -3.47
CA GLU A 77 6.05 -6.77 -3.94
C GLU A 77 4.61 -6.24 -3.92
N VAL A 78 3.80 -6.75 -3.00
CA VAL A 78 2.41 -6.31 -2.82
C VAL A 78 2.32 -5.27 -1.70
N ARG A 79 1.45 -4.28 -1.88
CA ARG A 79 1.09 -3.27 -0.87
C ARG A 79 -0.42 -3.29 -0.68
N ASN A 80 -0.88 -2.93 0.52
CA ASN A 80 -2.31 -2.84 0.83
C ASN A 80 -2.69 -1.39 1.09
N ASP A 81 -3.74 -0.94 0.43
CA ASP A 81 -4.40 0.34 0.67
C ASP A 81 -5.73 0.07 1.37
N TYR A 82 -5.80 0.41 2.66
CA TYR A 82 -6.99 0.23 3.47
C TYR A 82 -7.69 1.57 3.64
N GLU A 83 -9.01 1.60 3.40
CA GLU A 83 -9.83 2.80 3.59
C GLU A 83 -9.71 3.41 5.01
N ARG A 84 -9.37 2.57 6.00
CA ARG A 84 -9.19 2.98 7.39
C ARG A 84 -7.92 2.36 7.98
N PRO A 85 -7.25 3.05 8.93
CA PRO A 85 -6.19 2.44 9.70
C PRO A 85 -6.65 1.13 10.32
N ARG A 86 -5.89 0.06 10.11
CA ARG A 86 -6.13 -1.20 10.82
C ARG A 86 -5.64 -1.05 12.25
N GLU A 87 -6.39 -1.60 13.21
CA GLU A 87 -5.84 -1.86 14.54
C GLU A 87 -4.67 -2.83 14.39
N VAL A 88 -3.45 -2.29 14.48
CA VAL A 88 -2.25 -3.11 14.52
C VAL A 88 -2.10 -3.54 15.97
N ARG A 89 -2.30 -4.83 16.25
CA ARG A 89 -1.91 -5.41 17.54
C ARG A 89 -0.39 -5.35 17.63
N ILE A 90 0.14 -4.33 18.28
CA ILE A 90 1.55 -4.27 18.63
C ILE A 90 1.74 -5.19 19.83
N GLU A 91 2.22 -6.41 19.59
CA GLU A 91 2.68 -7.27 20.67
C GLU A 91 3.89 -6.57 21.32
N THR A 92 3.70 -6.03 22.52
CA THR A 92 4.83 -5.51 23.29
C THR A 92 5.74 -6.69 23.69
N PRO A 93 7.07 -6.50 23.79
CA PRO A 93 8.01 -7.56 24.16
C PRO A 93 7.70 -8.26 25.48
N ASN A 94 6.81 -7.70 26.31
CA ASN A 94 6.43 -8.20 27.63
C ASN A 94 5.03 -8.84 27.67
N GLY A 95 4.42 -9.17 26.53
CA GLY A 95 3.17 -9.95 26.48
C GLY A 95 1.94 -9.23 27.05
N ASN A 96 2.00 -7.93 27.33
CA ASN A 96 0.84 -7.15 27.74
C ASN A 96 0.27 -6.39 26.55
N THR A 97 -0.94 -6.78 26.16
CA THR A 97 -1.78 -6.08 25.19
C THR A 97 -2.28 -4.80 25.86
N ARG A 98 -1.91 -3.64 25.33
CA ARG A 98 -2.62 -2.38 25.60
C ARG A 98 -3.30 -1.96 24.31
N GLU A 99 -4.62 -1.98 24.33
CA GLU A 99 -5.45 -1.31 23.32
C GLU A 99 -5.13 0.18 23.43
N GLN A 100 -4.69 0.79 22.32
CA GLN A 100 -4.58 2.24 22.23
C GLN A 100 -5.94 2.75 21.76
N ASP A 101 -6.73 3.24 22.71
CA ASP A 101 -7.94 4.00 22.43
C ASP A 101 -7.57 5.27 21.65
N SER A 102 -8.38 5.54 20.61
CA SER A 102 -8.25 6.66 19.67
C SER A 102 -8.54 8.03 20.29
#